data_AF-A0A926HY23-F1
#
_entry.id   AF-A0A926HY23-F1
#
_cell.length_a   1.000
_cell.length_b   1.000
_cell.length_c   1.000
_cell.angle_alpha   90.00
_cell.angle_beta   90.00
_cell.angle_gamma   90.00
#
_symmetry.space_group_name_H-M   'P 1'
#
loop_
_entity.id
_entity.type
_entity.pdbx_description
1 polymer ?
#
loop_
_entity_poly.entity_id
_entity_poly.type
_entity_poly.pdbx_seq_one_letter_code
_entity_poly.pdbx_strand_id
1 'polypeptide(L)'
;MKKLLSIVLALTLVLTLAACGSETNNAVESNNDVSAVETSNDVGNSAENNEEAPAETSTDAEWKQFLKEYEEWVDEYIEITKKYNDNPSDMSILSDYTDMMTEMTEWTSKTEEMEKELENASPAELAEYSAKLAKIVAKLAEATY
;
A
#
# COMPACT_ATOMS: atom_id res chain seq x y z
N MET A 1 -16.07 2.61 -24.34
CA MET A 1 -15.13 2.03 -23.36
C MET A 1 -13.73 1.77 -23.95
N LYS A 2 -13.17 2.69 -24.75
CA LYS A 2 -11.80 2.58 -25.30
C LYS A 2 -10.93 3.81 -25.02
N LYS A 3 -11.53 4.90 -24.54
CA LYS A 3 -10.85 6.19 -24.32
C LYS A 3 -10.34 6.37 -22.88
N LEU A 4 -10.87 5.58 -21.94
CA LEU A 4 -10.47 5.64 -20.53
C LEU A 4 -9.24 4.75 -20.24
N LEU A 5 -9.14 3.59 -20.91
CA LEU A 5 -7.97 2.71 -20.84
C LEU A 5 -6.67 3.40 -21.32
N SER A 6 -6.80 4.37 -22.23
CA SER A 6 -5.64 5.11 -22.78
C SER A 6 -5.11 6.21 -21.86
N ILE A 7 -5.89 6.69 -20.89
CA ILE A 7 -5.45 7.78 -19.99
C ILE A 7 -4.63 7.21 -18.83
N VAL A 8 -5.00 6.03 -18.30
CA VAL A 8 -4.25 5.35 -17.23
C VAL A 8 -2.86 4.89 -17.71
N LEU A 9 -2.73 4.47 -18.98
CA LEU A 9 -1.46 4.01 -19.56
C LEU A 9 -0.44 5.14 -19.79
N ALA A 10 -0.88 6.40 -19.86
CA ALA A 10 0.00 7.52 -20.18
C ALA A 10 0.74 8.09 -18.94
N LEU A 11 0.24 7.82 -17.73
CA LEU A 11 0.82 8.35 -16.48
C LEU A 11 1.98 7.50 -15.94
N THR A 12 2.14 6.25 -16.37
CA THR A 12 3.21 5.36 -15.91
C THR A 12 4.55 5.54 -16.64
N LEU A 13 4.61 6.41 -17.66
CA LEU A 13 5.76 6.53 -18.58
C LEU A 13 6.79 7.62 -18.22
N VAL A 14 6.65 8.33 -17.09
CA VAL A 14 7.54 9.47 -16.77
C VAL A 14 8.67 9.11 -15.77
N LEU A 15 8.74 7.88 -15.24
CA LEU A 15 9.67 7.52 -14.15
C LEU A 15 10.96 6.76 -14.54
N THR A 16 11.32 6.59 -15.82
CA THR A 16 12.44 5.69 -16.19
C THR A 16 13.62 6.30 -16.94
N LEU A 17 13.92 7.60 -16.81
CA LEU A 17 15.08 8.20 -17.50
C LEU A 17 16.02 9.00 -16.59
N ALA A 18 16.54 8.36 -15.56
CA ALA A 18 17.89 8.54 -14.99
C ALA A 18 18.10 7.41 -13.96
N ALA A 19 19.11 6.54 -13.97
CA ALA A 19 20.39 6.54 -14.62
C ALA A 19 20.88 5.09 -14.78
N CYS A 20 21.61 4.85 -15.87
CA CYS A 20 22.40 3.65 -16.13
C CYS A 20 23.59 3.58 -15.15
N GLY A 21 23.97 2.40 -14.67
CA GLY A 21 25.24 2.26 -13.96
C GLY A 21 25.56 0.91 -13.33
N SER A 22 26.23 0.06 -14.12
CA SER A 22 27.09 -1.07 -13.73
C SER A 22 26.47 -2.45 -13.43
N GLU A 23 26.89 -3.36 -14.31
CA GLU A 23 26.85 -4.81 -14.24
C GLU A 23 27.56 -5.35 -12.98
N THR A 24 27.06 -6.44 -12.41
CA THR A 24 27.91 -7.59 -12.04
C THR A 24 27.09 -8.84 -11.76
N ASN A 25 27.38 -9.88 -12.55
CA ASN A 25 26.96 -11.24 -12.33
C ASN A 25 27.65 -11.82 -11.08
N ASN A 26 26.96 -12.66 -10.31
CA ASN A 26 27.52 -13.94 -9.89
C ASN A 26 26.43 -14.88 -9.36
N ALA A 27 26.31 -16.01 -10.04
CA ALA A 27 25.68 -17.22 -9.55
C ALA A 27 26.65 -17.93 -8.60
N VAL A 28 26.16 -18.40 -7.45
CA VAL A 28 26.72 -19.57 -6.77
C VAL A 28 25.59 -20.37 -6.12
N GLU A 29 25.26 -21.49 -6.74
CA GLU A 29 24.73 -22.69 -6.07
C GLU A 29 25.83 -23.31 -5.20
N SER A 30 25.51 -23.70 -3.97
CA SER A 30 25.94 -25.00 -3.44
C SER A 30 25.20 -25.42 -2.18
N ASN A 31 24.92 -26.72 -2.19
CA ASN A 31 24.08 -27.51 -1.31
C ASN A 31 24.77 -27.94 0.00
N ASN A 32 23.98 -28.68 0.80
CA ASN A 32 24.30 -29.59 1.92
C ASN A 32 24.33 -28.96 3.32
N ASP A 33 23.84 -29.58 4.40
CA ASP A 33 23.21 -30.89 4.65
C ASP A 33 22.53 -30.83 6.04
N VAL A 34 21.64 -31.78 6.27
CA VAL A 34 20.68 -31.94 7.37
C VAL A 34 21.30 -32.12 8.76
N SER A 35 20.61 -31.60 9.80
CA SER A 35 20.53 -32.31 11.09
C SER A 35 19.16 -32.08 11.74
N ALA A 36 18.54 -33.18 12.15
CA ALA A 36 17.17 -33.29 12.64
C ALA A 36 17.12 -33.37 14.18
N VAL A 37 15.88 -33.33 14.70
CA VAL A 37 15.36 -33.77 16.01
C VAL A 37 15.19 -32.66 17.07
N GLU A 38 14.06 -32.46 17.76
CA GLU A 38 12.69 -33.00 17.68
C GLU A 38 11.69 -32.08 18.44
N THR A 39 10.44 -32.23 18.05
CA THR A 39 9.13 -31.84 18.61
C THR A 39 8.93 -31.93 20.13
N SER A 40 8.26 -30.92 20.72
CA SER A 40 6.98 -31.10 21.46
C SER A 40 6.45 -29.80 22.07
N ASN A 41 5.16 -29.52 21.75
CA ASN A 41 4.04 -28.95 22.53
C ASN A 41 4.30 -27.80 23.54
N ASP A 42 3.44 -26.80 23.75
CA ASP A 42 1.98 -26.79 23.75
C ASP A 42 1.46 -25.33 23.79
N VAL A 43 0.24 -25.20 23.29
CA VAL A 43 -0.79 -24.15 23.39
C VAL A 43 -0.64 -23.10 24.51
N GLY A 44 -0.67 -21.83 24.11
CA GLY A 44 -0.92 -20.66 24.96
C GLY A 44 -1.85 -19.67 24.27
N ASN A 45 -3.15 -19.94 24.36
CA ASN A 45 -4.28 -19.10 23.95
C ASN A 45 -4.13 -17.64 24.43
N SER A 46 -4.14 -16.68 23.51
CA SER A 46 -4.55 -15.30 23.78
C SER A 46 -5.54 -14.85 22.71
N ALA A 47 -6.81 -15.14 23.02
CA ALA A 47 -7.97 -14.37 22.59
C ALA A 47 -7.67 -12.88 22.84
N GLU A 48 -7.73 -12.06 21.79
CA GLU A 48 -8.94 -11.28 21.45
C GLU A 48 -8.77 -9.85 21.95
N ASN A 49 -8.38 -8.97 21.01
CA ASN A 49 -9.07 -7.70 20.87
C ASN A 49 -8.98 -7.27 19.40
N ASN A 50 -9.73 -7.96 18.54
CA ASN A 50 -10.21 -7.34 17.31
C ASN A 50 -11.26 -6.33 17.78
N GLU A 51 -10.82 -5.10 18.04
CA GLU A 51 -11.73 -3.96 18.07
C GLU A 51 -12.20 -3.75 16.63
N GLU A 52 -13.20 -4.54 16.26
CA GLU A 52 -14.10 -4.24 15.17
C GLU A 52 -14.76 -2.91 15.53
N ALA A 53 -14.19 -1.82 15.00
CA ALA A 53 -14.76 -0.49 15.10
C ALA A 53 -16.24 -0.57 14.72
N PRO A 54 -17.13 0.14 15.43
CA PRO A 54 -18.55 0.05 15.18
C PRO A 54 -18.78 0.37 13.71
N ALA A 55 -19.40 -0.57 12.98
CA ALA A 55 -19.94 -0.30 11.65
C ALA A 55 -20.95 0.83 11.81
N GLU A 56 -20.47 2.06 11.63
CA GLU A 56 -21.27 3.25 11.49
C GLU A 56 -22.25 2.97 10.36
N THR A 57 -23.52 2.81 10.72
CA THR A 57 -24.66 2.71 9.80
C THR A 57 -24.88 4.08 9.15
N SER A 58 -23.85 4.58 8.48
CA SER A 58 -23.94 5.69 7.56
C SER A 58 -24.31 5.09 6.21
N THR A 59 -25.33 5.65 5.57
CA THR A 59 -25.62 5.43 4.15
C THR A 59 -24.56 6.11 3.26
N ASP A 60 -23.30 6.15 3.71
CA ASP A 60 -22.18 6.64 2.92
C ASP A 60 -21.63 5.50 2.08
N ALA A 61 -21.31 5.80 0.83
CA ALA A 61 -20.71 4.84 -0.08
C ALA A 61 -19.36 4.36 0.48
N GLU A 62 -19.11 3.06 0.41
CA GLU A 62 -17.93 2.39 0.99
C GLU A 62 -16.63 2.97 0.41
N TRP A 63 -16.67 3.48 -0.83
CA TRP A 63 -15.55 4.16 -1.47
C TRP A 63 -15.05 5.39 -0.71
N LYS A 64 -15.91 6.05 0.06
CA LYS A 64 -15.50 7.19 0.89
C LYS A 64 -14.62 6.75 2.05
N GLN A 65 -14.96 5.63 2.68
CA GLN A 65 -14.17 5.05 3.76
C GLN A 65 -12.85 4.51 3.20
N PHE A 66 -12.88 3.82 2.05
CA PHE A 66 -11.67 3.39 1.35
C PHE A 66 -10.71 4.55 1.09
N LEU A 67 -11.19 5.68 0.56
CA LEU A 67 -10.32 6.83 0.30
C LEU A 67 -9.81 7.51 1.58
N LYS A 68 -10.57 7.44 2.68
CA LYS A 68 -10.11 7.93 3.99
C LYS A 68 -8.96 7.09 4.51
N GLU A 69 -9.11 5.77 4.52
CA GLU A 69 -8.05 4.83 4.91
C GLU A 69 -6.83 4.97 3.98
N TYR A 70 -7.06 5.22 2.69
CA TYR A 70 -5.96 5.41 1.73
C TYR A 70 -5.20 6.71 1.99
N GLU A 71 -5.90 7.77 2.38
CA GLU A 71 -5.24 9.03 2.78
C GLU A 71 -4.40 8.84 4.05
N GLU A 72 -4.89 8.09 5.04
CA GLU A 72 -4.16 7.77 6.27
C GLU A 72 -2.87 6.98 5.96
N TRP A 73 -2.97 5.96 5.11
CA TRP A 73 -1.81 5.20 4.64
C TRP A 73 -0.78 6.07 3.88
N VAL A 74 -1.25 7.00 3.05
CA VAL A 74 -0.38 7.98 2.37
C VAL A 74 0.30 8.91 3.37
N ASP A 75 -0.37 9.30 4.45
CA ASP A 75 0.22 10.13 5.50
C ASP A 75 1.36 9.42 6.23
N GLU A 76 1.19 8.14 6.54
CA GLU A 76 2.24 7.31 7.13
C GLU A 76 3.45 7.19 6.20
N TYR A 77 3.22 6.97 4.90
CA TYR A 77 4.30 6.96 3.90
C TYR A 77 5.09 8.29 3.88
N ILE A 78 4.37 9.42 3.95
CA ILE A 78 4.98 10.75 3.99
C ILE A 78 5.82 10.92 5.27
N GLU A 79 5.33 10.44 6.42
CA GLU A 79 6.08 10.49 7.68
C GLU A 79 7.35 9.64 7.64
N ILE A 80 7.27 8.41 7.11
CA ILE A 80 8.43 7.54 6.91
C ILE A 80 9.47 8.21 6.01
N THR A 81 9.03 8.82 4.92
CA THR A 81 9.91 9.54 3.98
C THR A 81 10.62 10.71 4.66
N LYS A 82 9.92 11.47 5.52
CA LYS A 82 10.51 12.56 6.30
C LYS A 82 11.54 12.05 7.30
N LYS A 83 11.20 11.01 8.09
CA LYS A 83 12.13 10.36 9.04
C LYS A 83 13.41 9.91 8.33
N TYR A 84 13.28 9.28 7.15
CA TYR A 84 14.41 8.83 6.35
C TYR A 84 15.29 9.99 5.86
N ASN A 85 14.69 11.06 5.36
CA ASN A 85 15.43 12.23 4.91
C ASN A 85 16.17 12.94 6.06
N ASP A 86 15.57 12.98 7.24
CA ASP A 86 16.17 13.59 8.44
C ASP A 86 17.34 12.74 8.98
N ASN A 87 17.19 11.40 9.00
CA ASN A 87 18.24 10.48 9.43
C ASN A 87 18.23 9.15 8.64
N PRO A 88 18.98 9.06 7.53
CA PRO A 88 19.03 7.85 6.70
C PRO A 88 19.63 6.61 7.38
N SER A 89 20.28 6.79 8.54
CA SER A 89 20.89 5.70 9.32
C SER A 89 20.00 5.23 10.48
N ASP A 90 18.79 5.78 10.63
CA ASP A 90 17.85 5.32 11.64
C ASP A 90 17.29 3.94 11.25
N MET A 91 17.62 2.94 12.06
CA MET A 91 17.16 1.57 11.84
C MET A 91 15.70 1.37 12.24
N SER A 92 15.07 2.31 12.98
CA SER A 92 13.65 2.19 13.34
C SER A 92 12.74 2.21 12.11
N ILE A 93 13.17 2.87 11.03
CA ILE A 93 12.45 2.96 9.75
C ILE A 93 12.25 1.58 9.09
N LEU A 94 13.10 0.60 9.41
CA LEU A 94 12.96 -0.77 8.89
C LEU A 94 11.68 -1.46 9.39
N SER A 95 11.26 -1.15 10.63
CA SER A 95 9.98 -1.66 11.16
C SER A 95 8.83 -1.01 10.40
N ASP A 96 8.80 0.32 10.35
CA ASP A 96 7.77 1.10 9.65
C ASP A 96 7.60 0.62 8.18
N TYR A 97 8.70 0.33 7.48
CA TYR A 97 8.66 -0.21 6.11
C TYR A 97 8.10 -1.63 6.01
N THR A 98 8.39 -2.49 6.99
CA THR A 98 7.90 -3.87 7.02
C THR A 98 6.39 -3.90 7.28
N ASP A 99 5.91 -3.04 8.17
CA ASP A 99 4.49 -2.88 8.46
C ASP A 99 3.75 -2.40 7.20
N MET A 100 4.28 -1.37 6.54
CA MET A 100 3.72 -0.86 5.28
C MET A 100 3.70 -1.91 4.15
N MET A 101 4.69 -2.81 4.10
CA MET A 101 4.68 -3.93 3.13
C MET A 101 3.60 -4.96 3.42
N THR A 102 3.26 -5.17 4.69
CA THR A 102 2.15 -6.04 5.08
C THR A 102 0.83 -5.43 4.61
N GLU A 103 0.61 -4.16 4.90
CA GLU A 103 -0.58 -3.42 4.47
C GLU A 103 -0.73 -3.34 2.95
N MET A 104 0.39 -3.29 2.20
CA MET A 104 0.35 -3.28 0.73
C MET A 104 -0.34 -4.54 0.16
N THR A 105 -0.27 -5.67 0.86
CA THR A 105 -1.02 -6.87 0.47
C THR A 105 -2.52 -6.73 0.74
N GLU A 106 -2.90 -6.09 1.84
CA GLU A 106 -4.30 -5.80 2.17
C GLU A 106 -4.92 -4.81 1.19
N TRP A 107 -4.16 -3.80 0.77
CA TRP A 107 -4.55 -2.82 -0.23
C TRP A 107 -4.88 -3.44 -1.59
N THR A 108 -4.26 -4.57 -1.95
CA THR A 108 -4.59 -5.29 -3.17
C THR A 108 -6.05 -5.76 -3.13
N SER A 109 -6.44 -6.45 -2.06
CA SER A 109 -7.81 -6.93 -1.87
C SER A 109 -8.80 -5.78 -1.76
N LYS A 110 -8.49 -4.74 -0.96
CA LYS A 110 -9.34 -3.55 -0.82
C LYS A 110 -9.58 -2.86 -2.15
N THR A 111 -8.56 -2.78 -3.02
CA THR A 111 -8.68 -2.16 -4.35
C THR A 111 -9.60 -2.96 -5.27
N GLU A 112 -9.53 -4.29 -5.25
CA GLU A 112 -10.42 -5.14 -6.06
C GLU A 112 -11.88 -5.06 -5.62
N GLU A 113 -12.13 -4.96 -4.31
CA GLU A 113 -13.48 -4.75 -3.77
C GLU A 113 -14.01 -3.36 -4.17
N MET A 114 -13.15 -2.36 -4.08
CA MET A 114 -13.45 -0.99 -4.47
C MET A 114 -13.78 -0.83 -5.95
N GLU A 115 -13.04 -1.52 -6.83
CA GLU A 115 -13.34 -1.51 -8.26
C GLU A 115 -14.76 -2.02 -8.53
N LYS A 116 -15.16 -3.12 -7.86
CA LYS A 116 -16.50 -3.71 -7.99
C LYS A 116 -17.60 -2.78 -7.47
N GLU A 117 -17.35 -2.07 -6.38
CA GLU A 117 -18.30 -1.07 -5.87
C GLU A 117 -18.52 0.04 -6.91
N LEU A 118 -17.43 0.57 -7.47
CA LEU A 118 -17.47 1.69 -8.41
C LEU A 118 -18.09 1.33 -9.76
N GLU A 119 -18.20 0.04 -10.13
CA GLU A 119 -18.92 -0.40 -11.34
C GLU A 119 -20.38 0.08 -11.38
N ASN A 120 -21.00 0.20 -10.20
CA ASN A 120 -22.40 0.60 -10.06
C ASN A 120 -22.57 2.05 -9.60
N ALA A 121 -21.47 2.77 -9.39
CA ALA A 121 -21.50 4.16 -8.94
C ALA A 121 -22.10 5.09 -10.01
N SER A 122 -22.85 6.08 -9.56
CA SER A 122 -23.37 7.13 -10.43
C SER A 122 -22.23 8.02 -10.97
N PRO A 123 -22.45 8.76 -12.08
CA PRO A 123 -21.46 9.71 -12.58
C PRO A 123 -21.04 10.77 -11.56
N ALA A 124 -21.93 11.14 -10.63
CA ALA A 124 -21.61 12.10 -9.56
C ALA A 124 -20.67 11.50 -8.51
N GLU A 125 -20.92 10.25 -8.10
CA GLU A 125 -20.06 9.52 -7.16
C GLU A 125 -18.68 9.26 -7.76
N LEU A 126 -18.59 8.85 -9.03
CA LEU A 126 -17.31 8.67 -9.72
C LEU A 126 -16.51 9.98 -9.81
N ALA A 127 -17.18 11.12 -10.03
CA ALA A 127 -16.55 12.43 -10.04
C ALA A 127 -16.03 12.83 -8.65
N GLU A 128 -16.79 12.56 -7.60
CA GLU A 128 -16.39 12.83 -6.22
C GLU A 128 -15.20 11.94 -5.80
N TYR A 129 -15.27 10.63 -6.09
CA TYR A 129 -14.17 9.67 -5.88
C TYR A 129 -12.89 10.17 -6.56
N SER A 130 -12.97 10.48 -7.86
CA SER A 130 -11.82 10.95 -8.64
C SER A 130 -11.23 12.23 -8.08
N ALA A 131 -12.08 13.18 -7.65
CA ALA A 131 -11.63 14.45 -7.09
C ALA A 131 -10.93 14.27 -5.73
N LYS A 132 -11.41 13.37 -4.89
CA LYS A 132 -10.79 13.04 -3.60
C LYS A 132 -9.45 12.32 -3.81
N LEU A 133 -9.43 11.29 -4.66
CA LEU A 133 -8.19 10.58 -4.99
C LEU A 133 -7.12 11.54 -5.56
N ALA A 134 -7.51 12.46 -6.44
CA ALA A 134 -6.58 13.46 -6.98
C ALA A 134 -5.98 14.37 -5.90
N LYS A 135 -6.71 14.70 -4.83
CA LYS A 135 -6.19 15.47 -3.70
C LYS A 135 -5.17 14.66 -2.89
N ILE A 136 -5.44 13.38 -2.65
CA ILE A 136 -4.50 12.48 -1.94
C ILE A 136 -3.20 12.36 -2.75
N VAL A 137 -3.30 12.18 -4.08
CA VAL A 137 -2.12 12.13 -4.96
C VAL A 137 -1.36 13.47 -4.97
N ALA A 138 -2.06 14.60 -4.97
CA ALA A 138 -1.42 15.92 -4.88
C ALA A 138 -0.66 16.09 -3.56
N LYS A 139 -1.23 15.65 -2.43
CA LYS A 139 -0.60 15.64 -1.11
C LYS A 139 0.72 14.86 -1.12
N LEU A 140 0.71 13.66 -1.70
CA LEU A 140 1.91 12.84 -1.87
C LEU A 140 2.97 13.52 -2.74
N ALA A 141 2.55 14.13 -3.86
CA ALA A 141 3.45 14.85 -4.74
C ALA A 141 4.10 16.05 -4.01
N GLU A 142 3.33 16.84 -3.26
CA GLU A 142 3.85 17.97 -2.49
C GLU A 142 4.85 17.56 -1.40
N ALA A 143 4.70 16.37 -0.83
CA ALA A 143 5.60 15.87 0.21
C ALA A 143 6.94 15.31 -0.31
N THR A 144 7.05 15.09 -1.62
CA THR A 144 8.24 14.51 -2.27
C THR A 144 9.15 15.54 -2.96
N TYR A 145 8.83 16.83 -2.86
CA TYR A 145 9.65 17.98 -3.32
C TYR A 145 10.08 18.88 -2.16
#